data_AF-A0A2N6K5E1-F1
#
_entry.id   AF-A0A2N6K5E1-F1
#
_cell.length_a   1.000
_cell.length_b   1.000
_cell.length_c   1.000
_cell.angle_alpha   90.00
_cell.angle_beta   90.00
_cell.angle_gamma   90.00
#
_symmetry.space_group_name_H-M   'P 1'
#
loop_
_entity.id
_entity.type
_entity.pdbx_description
1 polymer ?
#
loop_
_entity_poly.entity_id
_entity_poly.type
_entity_poly.pdbx_seq_one_letter_code
_entity_poly.pdbx_strand_id
1 'polypeptide(L)'
;MLHVDFSRWGESAEALREKALRAEHPRSRERFMALYEISGGKSATQVGRETGRNPQTVMEWVHRYNEVGQEALVYQRSGGHPPFYL
;
A
#
# COMPACT_ATOMS: atom_id res chain seq x y z
N MET A 1 11.87 -10.27 8.51
CA MET A 1 11.63 -10.29 7.05
C MET A 1 10.28 -9.64 6.81
N LEU A 2 10.16 -8.73 5.83
CA LEU A 2 8.89 -8.06 5.54
C LEU A 2 7.91 -9.07 4.92
N HIS A 3 6.69 -9.17 5.46
CA HIS A 3 5.68 -10.13 5.02
C HIS A 3 4.30 -9.47 5.02
N VAL A 4 3.48 -9.77 4.02
CA VAL A 4 2.10 -9.27 3.89
C VAL A 4 1.14 -10.32 4.43
N ASP A 5 0.47 -9.99 5.54
CA ASP A 5 -0.42 -10.91 6.25
C ASP A 5 -1.85 -10.85 5.69
N PHE A 6 -2.01 -11.24 4.42
CA PHE A 6 -3.33 -11.28 3.77
C PHE A 6 -4.22 -12.42 4.28
N SER A 7 -3.63 -13.50 4.79
CA SER A 7 -4.37 -14.64 5.35
C SER A 7 -5.12 -14.26 6.63
N ARG A 8 -4.57 -13.36 7.45
CA ARG A 8 -5.27 -12.75 8.59
C ARG A 8 -6.62 -12.13 8.22
N TRP A 9 -6.74 -11.63 6.99
CA TRP A 9 -7.95 -10.98 6.47
C TRP A 9 -8.81 -11.91 5.60
N GLY A 10 -8.46 -13.20 5.49
CA GLY A 10 -9.13 -14.14 4.59
C GLY A 10 -8.93 -13.83 3.11
N GLU A 11 -7.85 -13.13 2.76
CA GLU A 11 -7.54 -12.71 1.39
C GLU A 11 -6.40 -13.55 0.78
N SER A 12 -6.07 -13.27 -0.49
CA SER A 12 -4.93 -13.83 -1.20
C SER A 12 -4.09 -12.73 -1.87
N ALA A 13 -2.89 -13.07 -2.34
CA ALA A 13 -2.06 -12.16 -3.13
C ALA A 13 -2.80 -11.68 -4.40
N GLU A 14 -3.52 -12.57 -5.07
CA GLU A 14 -4.31 -12.26 -6.26
C GLU A 14 -5.45 -11.28 -5.95
N ALA A 15 -6.06 -11.37 -4.75
CA ALA A 15 -7.05 -10.41 -4.32
C ALA A 15 -6.47 -8.99 -4.18
N LEU A 16 -5.23 -8.86 -3.67
CA LEU A 16 -4.51 -7.59 -3.64
C LEU A 16 -4.27 -7.06 -5.06
N ARG A 17 -3.95 -7.96 -6.00
CA ARG A 17 -3.78 -7.59 -7.40
C ARG A 17 -5.07 -7.07 -8.03
N GLU A 18 -6.18 -7.78 -7.84
CA GLU A 18 -7.49 -7.36 -8.32
C GLU A 18 -7.91 -6.00 -7.74
N LYS A 19 -7.66 -5.77 -6.44
CA LYS A 19 -7.93 -4.48 -5.80
C LYS A 19 -7.10 -3.36 -6.39
N ALA A 20 -5.83 -3.59 -6.69
CA ALA A 20 -5.00 -2.60 -7.37
C ALA A 20 -5.57 -2.23 -8.74
N LEU A 21 -5.94 -3.24 -9.54
CA LEU A 21 -6.49 -3.05 -10.89
C LEU A 21 -7.82 -2.28 -10.87
N ARG A 22 -8.65 -2.50 -9.84
CA ARG A 22 -9.95 -1.83 -9.68
C ARG A 22 -9.89 -0.50 -8.94
N ALA A 23 -8.76 -0.17 -8.32
CA ALA A 23 -8.63 1.05 -7.53
C ALA A 23 -8.76 2.31 -8.43
N GLU A 24 -9.72 3.16 -8.08
CA GLU A 24 -9.97 4.44 -8.76
C GLU A 24 -8.80 5.40 -8.57
N HIS A 25 -8.26 5.49 -7.35
CA HIS A 25 -7.19 6.43 -7.04
C HIS A 25 -5.79 5.83 -7.31
N PRO A 26 -4.91 6.51 -8.07
CA PRO A 26 -3.58 6.00 -8.42
C PRO A 26 -2.71 5.62 -7.21
N ARG A 27 -2.79 6.39 -6.11
CA ARG A 27 -2.06 6.06 -4.87
C ARG A 27 -2.57 4.78 -4.20
N SER A 28 -3.87 4.50 -4.25
CA SER A 28 -4.41 3.24 -3.73
C SER A 28 -3.90 2.08 -4.58
N ARG A 29 -3.98 2.21 -5.91
CA ARG A 29 -3.47 1.24 -6.88
C ARG A 29 -2.00 0.90 -6.64
N GLU A 30 -1.17 1.92 -6.52
CA GLU A 30 0.26 1.80 -6.24
C GLU A 30 0.53 0.99 -4.97
N ARG A 31 -0.17 1.32 -3.88
CA ARG A 31 -0.01 0.64 -2.60
C ARG A 31 -0.43 -0.83 -2.64
N PHE A 32 -1.56 -1.14 -3.25
CA PHE A 32 -2.00 -2.53 -3.42
C PHE A 32 -1.01 -3.32 -4.30
N MET A 33 -0.46 -2.71 -5.36
CA MET A 33 0.61 -3.34 -6.15
C MET A 33 1.89 -3.57 -5.38
N ALA A 34 2.33 -2.62 -4.57
CA ALA A 34 3.50 -2.82 -3.73
C ALA A 34 3.36 -4.06 -2.82
N LEU A 35 2.18 -4.26 -2.22
CA LEU A 35 1.93 -5.43 -1.36
C LEU A 35 1.87 -6.74 -2.15
N TYR A 36 1.23 -6.75 -3.33
CA TYR A 36 1.24 -7.92 -4.22
C TYR A 36 2.67 -8.31 -4.62
N GLU A 37 3.48 -7.36 -5.05
CA GLU A 37 4.87 -7.62 -5.45
C GLU A 37 5.72 -8.16 -4.30
N ILE A 38 5.52 -7.66 -3.07
CA ILE A 38 6.20 -8.17 -1.87
C ILE A 38 5.72 -9.59 -1.53
N SER A 39 4.44 -9.89 -1.69
CA SER A 39 3.93 -11.26 -1.52
C SER A 39 4.53 -12.24 -2.55
N GLY A 40 4.91 -11.73 -3.74
CA GLY A 40 5.65 -12.46 -4.76
C GLY A 40 7.16 -12.55 -4.54
N GLY A 41 7.66 -12.07 -3.39
CA GLY A 41 9.07 -12.20 -2.98
C GLY A 41 9.95 -10.97 -3.24
N LYS A 42 9.42 -9.86 -3.77
CA LYS A 42 10.20 -8.63 -3.87
C LYS A 42 10.44 -7.99 -2.50
N SER A 43 11.61 -7.38 -2.34
CA SER A 43 11.91 -6.56 -1.17
C SER A 43 11.32 -5.15 -1.27
N ALA A 44 11.11 -4.48 -0.13
CA ALA A 44 10.70 -3.07 -0.10
C ALA A 44 11.69 -2.15 -0.85
N THR A 45 12.98 -2.48 -0.85
CA THR A 45 14.00 -1.74 -1.60
C THR A 45 13.80 -1.84 -3.11
N GLN A 46 13.52 -3.04 -3.63
CA GLN A 46 13.22 -3.24 -5.06
C GLN A 46 11.95 -2.50 -5.46
N VAL A 47 10.87 -2.67 -4.70
CA VAL A 47 9.59 -2.00 -4.96
C VAL A 47 9.73 -0.48 -4.88
N GLY A 48 10.43 0.04 -3.86
CA GLY A 48 10.68 1.47 -3.71
C GLY A 48 11.44 2.04 -4.91
N ARG A 49 12.48 1.34 -5.39
CA ARG A 49 13.22 1.74 -6.59
C ARG A 49 12.35 1.76 -7.85
N GLU A 50 11.52 0.74 -8.06
CA GLU A 50 10.64 0.63 -9.24
C GLU A 50 9.49 1.66 -9.23
N THR A 51 9.02 2.05 -8.05
CA THR A 51 7.90 3.00 -7.89
C THR A 51 8.33 4.44 -7.63
N GLY A 52 9.64 4.70 -7.44
CA GLY A 52 10.16 5.99 -7.03
C GLY A 52 9.81 6.36 -5.58
N ARG A 53 9.56 5.37 -4.73
CA ARG A 53 9.21 5.55 -3.31
C ARG A 53 10.39 5.24 -2.40
N ASN A 54 10.40 5.91 -1.24
CA ASN A 54 11.30 5.54 -0.17
C ASN A 54 10.95 4.10 0.32
N PRO A 55 11.91 3.17 0.43
CA PRO A 55 11.66 1.84 0.97
C PRO A 55 10.97 1.85 2.34
N GLN A 56 11.24 2.85 3.18
CA GLN A 56 10.56 3.04 4.46
C GLN A 56 9.06 3.25 4.30
N THR A 57 8.65 4.04 3.32
CA THR A 57 7.23 4.25 3.01
C THR A 57 6.55 2.96 2.53
N VAL A 58 7.27 2.12 1.77
CA VAL A 58 6.74 0.81 1.34
C VAL A 58 6.58 -0.13 2.55
N MET A 59 7.55 -0.15 3.46
CA MET A 59 7.45 -0.91 4.71
C MET A 59 6.27 -0.45 5.56
N GLU A 60 6.06 0.86 5.69
CA GLU A 60 4.89 1.43 6.39
C GLU A 60 3.56 1.01 5.77
N TRP A 61 3.47 0.84 4.45
CA TRP A 61 2.25 0.32 3.81
C TRP A 61 1.98 -1.12 4.23
N VAL A 62 3.00 -1.97 4.27
CA VAL A 62 2.86 -3.36 4.73
C VAL A 62 2.46 -3.42 6.20
N HIS A 63 3.13 -2.64 7.07
CA HIS A 63 2.80 -2.61 8.50
C HIS A 63 1.36 -2.18 8.75
N ARG A 64 0.93 -1.05 8.15
CA ARG A 64 -0.44 -0.58 8.31
C ARG A 64 -1.47 -1.56 7.76
N TYR A 65 -1.19 -2.22 6.63
CA TYR A 65 -2.07 -3.27 6.12
C TYR A 65 -2.17 -4.48 7.07
N ASN A 66 -1.04 -4.92 7.64
CA ASN A 66 -1.05 -6.02 8.59
C ASN A 66 -1.81 -5.67 9.88
N GLU A 67 -1.83 -4.38 10.26
CA GLU A 67 -2.54 -3.89 11.45
C GLU A 67 -4.04 -3.70 11.23
N VAL A 68 -4.45 -3.01 10.16
CA VAL A 68 -5.85 -2.57 9.95
C VAL A 68 -6.46 -3.00 8.62
N GLY A 69 -5.74 -3.78 7.81
CA GLY A 69 -6.23 -4.33 6.55
C GLY A 69 -6.24 -3.33 5.39
N GLN A 70 -7.08 -3.61 4.40
CA GLN A 70 -7.13 -2.88 3.12
C GLN A 70 -7.38 -1.36 3.26
N GLU A 71 -8.08 -0.93 4.32
CA GLU A 71 -8.41 0.47 4.55
C GLU A 71 -7.17 1.36 4.68
N ALA A 72 -6.06 0.81 5.20
CA ALA A 72 -4.77 1.50 5.28
C ALA A 72 -4.21 1.95 3.92
N LEU A 73 -4.58 1.24 2.85
CA LEU A 73 -4.04 1.44 1.52
C LEU A 73 -4.90 2.39 0.69
N VAL A 74 -6.18 2.53 1.03
CA VAL A 74 -7.09 3.46 0.38
C VAL A 74 -6.60 4.88 0.58
N TYR A 75 -6.52 5.64 -0.50
CA TYR A 75 -6.20 7.05 -0.44
C TYR A 75 -7.31 7.81 0.28
N GLN A 76 -6.95 8.41 1.41
CA GLN A 76 -7.76 9.41 2.08
C GLN A 76 -7.14 10.77 1.79
N ARG A 77 -7.96 11.72 1.34
CA ARG A 77 -7.53 13.12 1.20
C ARG A 77 -7.35 13.69 2.60
N SER A 78 -6.12 13.75 3.09
CA SER A 78 -5.79 14.61 4.22
C SER A 78 -6.00 16.05 3.75
N GLY A 79 -6.88 16.80 4.42
CA GLY A 79 -7.12 18.20 4.12
C GLY A 79 -5.79 18.97 4.13
N GLY A 80 -5.60 19.83 3.13
CA GLY A 80 -4.48 20.77 3.15
C GLY A 80 -4.64 21.73 4.33
N HIS A 81 -3.53 22.37 4.72
CA HIS A 81 -3.60 23.47 5.69
C HIS A 81 -4.64 24.48 5.19
N PRO A 82 -5.69 24.79 5.96
CA PRO A 82 -6.60 25.86 5.57
C PRO A 82 -5.77 27.13 5.39
N PRO A 83 -6.03 27.94 4.34
CA PRO A 83 -5.36 29.22 4.21
C PRO A 83 -5.58 30.01 5.50
N PHE A 84 -4.49 30.53 6.08
CA PHE A 84 -4.59 31.48 7.17
C PHE A 84 -5.30 32.73 6.64
N TYR A 85 -6.62 32.83 6.88
CA TYR A 85 -7.30 34.11 6.78
C TYR A 85 -6.95 34.90 8.04
N LEU A 86 -6.14 35.96 7.85
CA LEU A 86 -5.98 37.06 8.82
C LEU A 86 -7.01 38.14 8.51
#